data_AF-A0A2K2TU30-F1
#
_entry.id   AF-A0A2K2TU30-F1
#
_cell.length_a   1.000
_cell.length_b   1.000
_cell.length_c   1.000
_cell.angle_alpha   90.00
_cell.angle_beta   90.00
_cell.angle_gamma   90.00
#
_symmetry.space_group_name_H-M   'P 1'
#
loop_
_entity.id
_entity.type
_entity.pdbx_description
1 polymer ?
#
loop_
_entity_poly.entity_id
_entity_poly.type
_entity_poly.pdbx_seq_one_letter_code
_entity_poly.pdbx_strand_id
1 'polypeptide(L)'
;MNSLEKTRNMVVTAVFMAIIIIMAFVPFLGYIPLGFMNATIIHIPVIVGAILLGPKSGAFLGLVFGLTSVWKSTTAPIVTSFVFSPFTNVSINGVSFVNIVGSTIIPLVPRILIGVVAYYVYEALIKLWGHRKRYLAFITAGVAGSLTNTLLVMNFIYLFFGGRYAEASGKAFKGLYMVILGVICMNGIPEAILAGILTLALASALFKVKQ
;
A
#
# COMPACT_ATOMS: atom_id res chain seq x y z
N MET A 1 7.86 -25.72 -15.04
CA MET A 1 6.75 -25.41 -14.12
C MET A 1 5.63 -26.37 -14.44
N ASN A 2 5.26 -27.25 -13.51
CA ASN A 2 4.28 -28.31 -13.78
C ASN A 2 2.88 -27.70 -13.93
N SER A 3 2.00 -28.27 -14.75
CA SER A 3 0.64 -27.71 -14.99
C SER A 3 -0.15 -27.54 -13.69
N LEU A 4 0.01 -28.49 -12.75
CA LEU A 4 -0.56 -28.45 -11.41
C LEU A 4 -0.06 -27.29 -10.56
N GLU A 5 1.24 -26.96 -10.61
CA GLU A 5 1.79 -25.82 -9.87
C GLU A 5 1.27 -24.48 -10.40
N LYS A 6 1.10 -24.39 -11.73
CA LYS A 6 0.55 -23.19 -12.36
C LYS A 6 -0.90 -22.97 -11.95
N THR A 7 -1.72 -24.02 -11.95
CA THR A 7 -3.11 -23.97 -11.48
C THR A 7 -3.18 -23.64 -9.99
N ARG A 8 -2.35 -24.26 -9.15
CA ARG A 8 -2.29 -23.93 -7.71
C ARG A 8 -1.94 -22.47 -7.47
N ASN A 9 -0.90 -21.95 -8.13
CA ASN A 9 -0.50 -20.55 -7.97
C ASN A 9 -1.59 -19.58 -8.46
N MET A 10 -2.31 -19.93 -9.52
CA MET A 10 -3.46 -19.17 -9.99
C MET A 10 -4.58 -19.13 -8.94
N VAL A 11 -4.95 -20.29 -8.38
CA VAL A 11 -5.99 -20.39 -7.35
C VAL A 11 -5.59 -19.61 -6.09
N VAL A 12 -4.36 -19.77 -5.61
CA VAL A 12 -3.89 -19.03 -4.43
C VAL A 12 -3.86 -17.52 -4.70
N THR A 13 -3.47 -17.08 -5.89
CA THR A 13 -3.55 -15.65 -6.29
C THR A 13 -5.00 -15.17 -6.26
N ALA A 14 -5.95 -15.96 -6.76
CA ALA A 14 -7.37 -15.63 -6.74
C ALA A 14 -7.95 -15.54 -5.32
N VAL A 15 -7.51 -16.40 -4.39
CA VAL A 15 -7.90 -16.34 -2.98
C VAL A 15 -7.39 -15.05 -2.33
N PHE A 16 -6.12 -14.70 -2.53
CA PHE A 16 -5.59 -13.42 -2.03
C PHE A 16 -6.31 -12.21 -2.63
N MET A 17 -6.65 -12.27 -3.91
CA MET A 17 -7.44 -11.24 -4.58
C MET A 17 -8.83 -11.10 -3.94
N ALA A 18 -9.53 -12.21 -3.68
CA ALA A 18 -10.82 -12.20 -3.02
C ALA A 18 -10.75 -11.59 -1.62
N ILE A 19 -9.72 -11.96 -0.84
CA ILE A 19 -9.48 -11.39 0.50
C ILE A 19 -9.26 -9.87 0.40
N ILE A 20 -8.43 -9.40 -0.55
CA ILE A 20 -8.17 -7.97 -0.76
C ILE A 20 -9.46 -7.22 -1.08
N ILE A 21 -10.30 -7.76 -1.97
CA ILE A 21 -11.60 -7.17 -2.32
C ILE A 21 -12.48 -7.10 -1.07
N ILE A 22 -12.65 -8.20 -0.34
CA ILE A 22 -13.47 -8.22 0.89
C ILE A 22 -12.96 -7.17 1.89
N MET A 23 -11.66 -7.10 2.13
CA MET A 23 -11.08 -6.10 3.05
C MET A 23 -11.27 -4.66 2.56
N ALA A 24 -11.31 -4.43 1.25
CA ALA A 24 -11.57 -3.09 0.70
C ALA A 24 -13.02 -2.65 0.95
N PHE A 25 -13.97 -3.55 0.74
CA PHE A 25 -15.42 -3.28 0.84
C PHE A 25 -15.95 -3.30 2.28
N VAL A 26 -15.39 -4.13 3.16
CA VAL A 26 -15.83 -4.19 4.55
C VAL A 26 -15.14 -3.08 5.37
N PRO A 27 -15.91 -2.14 5.96
CA PRO A 27 -15.34 -1.12 6.85
C PRO A 27 -14.70 -1.77 8.10
N PHE A 28 -13.68 -1.13 8.68
CA PHE A 28 -12.86 -1.63 9.80
C PHE A 28 -11.92 -2.83 9.54
N LEU A 29 -12.15 -3.68 8.53
CA LEU A 29 -11.26 -4.81 8.23
C LEU A 29 -10.01 -4.39 7.43
N GLY A 30 -10.18 -3.60 6.37
CA GLY A 30 -9.06 -3.14 5.54
C GLY A 30 -8.49 -1.79 5.93
N TYR A 31 -9.27 -0.98 6.64
CA TYR A 31 -8.91 0.38 7.03
C TYR A 31 -9.37 0.63 8.46
N ILE A 32 -8.43 0.87 9.37
CA ILE A 32 -8.71 1.25 10.75
C ILE A 32 -8.81 2.78 10.81
N PRO A 33 -9.99 3.36 11.10
CA PRO A 33 -10.14 4.80 11.25
C PRO A 33 -9.49 5.24 12.57
N LEU A 34 -8.25 5.70 12.51
CA LEU A 34 -7.55 6.31 13.64
C LEU A 34 -7.91 7.80 13.68
N GLY A 35 -9.16 8.15 14.05
CA GLY A 35 -9.66 9.50 14.37
C GLY A 35 -9.34 10.66 13.40
N PHE A 36 -8.05 10.93 13.21
CA PHE A 36 -7.43 11.86 12.27
C PHE A 36 -7.22 11.28 10.85
N MET A 37 -7.03 9.96 10.66
CA MET A 37 -7.05 9.30 9.33
C MET A 37 -7.21 7.77 9.37
N ASN A 38 -7.33 7.15 8.19
CA ASN A 38 -7.46 5.70 8.03
C ASN A 38 -6.09 5.00 7.87
N ALA A 39 -5.70 4.17 8.83
CA ALA A 39 -4.58 3.25 8.70
C ALA A 39 -4.96 2.05 7.81
N THR A 40 -4.12 1.67 6.86
CA THR A 40 -4.39 0.61 5.88
C THR A 40 -3.81 -0.75 6.32
N ILE A 41 -4.56 -1.84 6.15
CA ILE A 41 -4.09 -3.22 6.44
C ILE A 41 -4.05 -4.07 5.16
N ILE A 42 -4.73 -3.62 4.09
CA ILE A 42 -4.87 -4.35 2.82
C ILE A 42 -3.52 -4.64 2.13
N HIS A 43 -2.51 -3.82 2.40
CA HIS A 43 -1.17 -4.05 1.86
C HIS A 43 -0.51 -5.33 2.42
N ILE A 44 -0.99 -5.88 3.55
CA ILE A 44 -0.42 -7.08 4.18
C ILE A 44 -0.71 -8.35 3.36
N PRO A 45 -1.96 -8.66 2.96
CA PRO A 45 -2.24 -9.73 2.00
C PRO A 45 -1.44 -9.62 0.70
N VAL A 46 -1.20 -8.40 0.19
CA VAL A 46 -0.39 -8.15 -1.01
C VAL A 46 1.07 -8.56 -0.77
N ILE A 47 1.65 -8.15 0.36
CA ILE A 47 3.03 -8.50 0.75
C ILE A 47 3.18 -10.01 0.92
N VAL A 48 2.27 -10.65 1.65
CA VAL A 48 2.29 -12.10 1.89
C VAL A 48 2.12 -12.87 0.59
N GLY A 49 1.17 -12.46 -0.26
CA GLY A 49 0.98 -13.03 -1.59
C GLY A 49 2.22 -12.87 -2.48
N ALA A 50 2.89 -11.72 -2.44
CA ALA A 50 4.14 -11.49 -3.17
C ALA A 50 5.26 -12.42 -2.71
N ILE A 51 5.46 -12.57 -1.40
CA ILE A 51 6.48 -13.45 -0.81
C ILE A 51 6.23 -14.93 -1.18
N LEU A 52 4.97 -15.36 -1.26
CA LEU A 52 4.60 -16.76 -1.49
C LEU A 52 4.56 -17.17 -2.96
N LEU A 53 4.11 -16.27 -3.84
CA LEU A 53 3.81 -16.54 -5.26
C LEU A 53 4.81 -15.87 -6.21
N GLY A 54 5.57 -14.89 -5.73
CA GLY A 54 6.56 -14.15 -6.50
C GLY A 54 6.12 -12.72 -6.86
N PRO A 55 7.01 -11.96 -7.52
CA PRO A 55 6.84 -10.53 -7.75
C PRO A 55 5.74 -10.24 -8.76
N LYS A 56 5.48 -11.14 -9.72
CA LYS A 56 4.41 -10.99 -10.71
C LYS A 56 3.03 -11.04 -10.06
N SER A 57 2.78 -12.04 -9.21
CA SER A 57 1.54 -12.13 -8.44
C SER A 57 1.43 -11.00 -7.42
N GLY A 58 2.54 -10.62 -6.77
CA GLY A 58 2.58 -9.46 -5.87
C GLY A 58 2.19 -8.14 -6.55
N ALA A 59 2.73 -7.88 -7.75
CA ALA A 59 2.38 -6.72 -8.56
C ALA A 59 0.89 -6.73 -8.95
N PHE A 60 0.36 -7.88 -9.35
CA PHE A 60 -1.05 -8.04 -9.70
C PHE A 60 -1.98 -7.80 -8.50
N LEU A 61 -1.67 -8.38 -7.34
CA LEU A 61 -2.43 -8.15 -6.10
C LEU A 61 -2.36 -6.68 -5.67
N GLY A 62 -1.20 -6.04 -5.84
CA GLY A 62 -1.02 -4.61 -5.62
C GLY A 62 -1.84 -3.74 -6.57
N LEU A 63 -1.99 -4.16 -7.84
CA LEU A 63 -2.87 -3.50 -8.81
C LEU A 63 -4.33 -3.58 -8.36
N VAL A 64 -4.82 -4.76 -7.95
CA VAL A 64 -6.18 -4.93 -7.42
C VAL A 64 -6.41 -4.04 -6.20
N PHE A 65 -5.43 -3.96 -5.29
CA PHE A 65 -5.50 -3.05 -4.15
C PHE A 65 -5.55 -1.56 -4.59
N GLY A 66 -4.78 -1.18 -5.60
CA GLY A 66 -4.83 0.16 -6.19
C GLY A 66 -6.21 0.50 -6.77
N LEU A 67 -6.80 -0.41 -7.55
CA LEU A 67 -8.14 -0.24 -8.15
C LEU A 67 -9.24 -0.13 -7.08
N THR A 68 -9.20 -1.00 -6.07
CA THR A 68 -10.17 -0.94 -4.97
C THR A 68 -10.02 0.32 -4.13
N SER A 69 -8.80 0.85 -3.98
CA SER A 69 -8.54 2.13 -3.31
C SER A 69 -9.14 3.32 -4.07
N VAL A 70 -9.07 3.33 -5.41
CA VAL A 70 -9.69 4.37 -6.25
C VAL A 70 -11.21 4.35 -6.10
N TRP A 71 -11.81 3.16 -6.14
CA TRP A 71 -13.26 3.01 -5.98
C TRP A 71 -13.71 3.49 -4.60
N LYS A 72 -13.07 3.04 -3.52
CA LYS A 72 -13.41 3.45 -2.16
C LYS A 72 -13.25 4.95 -1.93
N SER A 73 -12.20 5.55 -2.48
CA SER A 73 -11.97 7.00 -2.39
C SER A 73 -13.05 7.81 -3.11
N THR A 74 -13.77 7.19 -4.04
CA THR A 74 -14.90 7.78 -4.77
C THR A 74 -16.22 7.65 -4.01
N THR A 75 -16.42 6.55 -3.26
CA THR A 75 -17.68 6.28 -2.54
C THR A 75 -17.70 6.78 -1.10
N ALA A 76 -16.54 7.02 -0.48
CA ALA A 76 -16.41 7.57 0.88
C ALA A 76 -15.33 8.66 0.93
N PRO A 77 -15.64 9.91 0.53
CA PRO A 77 -14.67 10.99 0.50
C PRO A 77 -14.27 11.46 1.91
N ILE A 78 -12.97 11.52 2.17
CA ILE A 78 -12.31 12.12 3.34
C ILE A 78 -11.54 13.35 2.85
N VAL A 79 -11.09 14.23 3.76
CA VAL A 79 -10.28 15.42 3.45
C VAL A 79 -9.00 15.14 2.62
N THR A 80 -8.51 13.90 2.56
CA THR A 80 -7.39 13.46 1.71
C THR A 80 -7.82 12.79 0.39
N SER A 81 -9.11 12.63 0.13
CA SER A 81 -9.62 11.91 -1.05
C SER A 81 -9.30 12.57 -2.39
N PHE A 82 -8.97 13.87 -2.41
CA PHE A 82 -8.53 14.59 -3.62
C PHE A 82 -7.25 14.06 -4.22
N VAL A 83 -6.44 13.37 -3.41
CA VAL A 83 -5.19 12.74 -3.85
C VAL A 83 -5.45 11.34 -4.43
N PHE A 84 -6.56 10.69 -4.06
CA PHE A 84 -6.80 9.27 -4.33
C PHE A 84 -8.04 8.96 -5.19
N SER A 85 -8.85 9.96 -5.54
CA SER A 85 -9.94 9.82 -6.52
C SER A 85 -9.94 10.96 -7.53
N PRO A 86 -10.01 10.66 -8.85
CA PRO A 86 -10.20 11.67 -9.90
C PRO A 86 -11.65 12.21 -9.95
N PHE A 87 -12.57 11.64 -9.18
CA PHE A 87 -14.01 11.95 -9.23
C PHE A 87 -14.51 12.77 -8.04
N THR A 88 -13.69 12.97 -7.00
CA THR A 88 -14.05 13.85 -5.89
C THR A 88 -13.56 15.26 -6.18
N ASN A 89 -14.48 16.14 -6.53
CA ASN A 89 -14.24 17.58 -6.50
C ASN A 89 -14.10 17.99 -5.04
N VAL A 90 -12.97 18.58 -4.62
CA VAL A 90 -13.04 19.55 -3.53
C VAL A 90 -12.63 20.92 -4.00
N SER A 91 -13.51 21.83 -3.64
CA SER A 91 -13.31 23.25 -3.56
C SER A 91 -12.57 23.57 -2.26
N ILE A 92 -11.28 23.83 -2.36
CA ILE A 92 -10.60 24.67 -1.36
C ILE A 92 -10.68 26.10 -1.91
N ASN A 93 -11.40 27.00 -1.22
CA ASN A 93 -11.57 28.41 -1.60
C ASN A 93 -12.10 28.65 -3.03
N GLY A 94 -13.10 27.89 -3.49
CA GLY A 94 -13.76 28.13 -4.78
C GLY A 94 -13.01 27.62 -6.01
N VAL A 95 -11.89 26.92 -5.84
CA VAL A 95 -11.13 26.33 -6.95
C VAL A 95 -11.36 24.82 -6.99
N SER A 96 -12.01 24.34 -8.05
CA SER A 96 -12.24 22.91 -8.29
C SER A 96 -10.99 22.27 -8.90
N PHE A 97 -10.32 21.40 -8.14
CA PHE A 97 -9.08 20.77 -8.59
C PHE A 97 -9.36 19.39 -9.19
N VAL A 98 -9.13 19.25 -10.50
CA VAL A 98 -9.23 17.98 -11.22
C VAL A 98 -7.84 17.64 -11.79
N ASN A 99 -7.10 16.75 -11.12
CA ASN A 99 -5.82 16.22 -11.61
C ASN A 99 -5.93 14.72 -11.87
N ILE A 100 -6.66 14.36 -12.92
CA ILE A 100 -6.98 12.97 -13.34
C ILE A 100 -5.74 12.06 -13.39
N VAL A 101 -4.58 12.61 -13.78
CA VAL A 101 -3.31 11.85 -13.95
C VAL A 101 -2.68 11.51 -12.59
N GLY A 102 -2.59 12.46 -11.66
CA GLY A 102 -2.07 12.22 -10.31
C GLY A 102 -3.02 11.32 -9.50
N SER A 103 -4.32 11.59 -9.57
CA SER A 103 -5.35 10.89 -8.78
C SER A 103 -5.54 9.42 -9.17
N THR A 104 -5.06 8.99 -10.33
CA THR A 104 -5.10 7.59 -10.79
C THR A 104 -3.75 6.89 -10.57
N ILE A 105 -2.63 7.60 -10.79
CA ILE A 105 -1.28 7.03 -10.70
C ILE A 105 -0.82 6.89 -9.25
N ILE A 106 -1.13 7.85 -8.38
CA ILE A 106 -0.75 7.85 -6.96
C ILE A 106 -1.35 6.65 -6.20
N PRO A 107 -2.62 6.24 -6.40
CA PRO A 107 -3.15 5.02 -5.79
C PRO A 107 -2.68 3.71 -6.43
N LEU A 108 -2.29 3.69 -7.71
CA LEU A 108 -1.86 2.45 -8.37
C LEU A 108 -0.36 2.16 -8.21
N VAL A 109 0.50 3.14 -8.51
CA VAL A 109 1.95 2.89 -8.66
C VAL A 109 2.61 2.45 -7.34
N PRO A 110 2.45 3.17 -6.21
CA PRO A 110 2.98 2.71 -4.94
C PRO A 110 2.46 1.32 -4.58
N ARG A 111 1.19 1.01 -4.89
CA ARG A 111 0.52 -0.23 -4.47
C ARG A 111 1.04 -1.44 -5.23
N ILE A 112 1.32 -1.29 -6.52
CA ILE A 112 2.01 -2.29 -7.32
C ILE A 112 3.45 -2.48 -6.82
N LEU A 113 4.13 -1.37 -6.50
CA LEU A 113 5.51 -1.39 -6.01
C LEU A 113 5.66 -2.03 -4.63
N ILE A 114 4.67 -1.95 -3.74
CA ILE A 114 4.70 -2.65 -2.44
C ILE A 114 4.97 -4.15 -2.63
N GLY A 115 4.21 -4.80 -3.52
CA GLY A 115 4.36 -6.23 -3.77
C GLY A 115 5.71 -6.59 -4.38
N VAL A 116 6.20 -5.75 -5.30
CA VAL A 116 7.50 -5.96 -5.96
C VAL A 116 8.66 -5.76 -4.97
N VAL A 117 8.65 -4.65 -4.22
CA VAL A 117 9.70 -4.31 -3.25
C VAL A 117 9.73 -5.33 -2.12
N ALA A 118 8.58 -5.71 -1.56
CA ALA A 118 8.53 -6.69 -0.48
C ALA A 118 9.11 -8.05 -0.90
N TYR A 119 8.83 -8.50 -2.12
CA TYR A 119 9.41 -9.73 -2.66
C TYR A 119 10.92 -9.63 -2.82
N TYR A 120 11.44 -8.55 -3.43
CA TYR A 120 12.88 -8.40 -3.63
C TYR A 120 13.65 -8.20 -2.33
N VAL A 121 13.08 -7.48 -1.36
CA VAL A 121 13.66 -7.35 -0.01
C VAL A 121 13.73 -8.71 0.68
N TYR A 122 12.66 -9.51 0.59
CA TYR A 122 12.67 -10.87 1.12
C TYR A 122 13.72 -11.75 0.42
N GLU A 123 13.77 -11.74 -0.92
CA GLU A 123 14.71 -12.56 -1.69
C GLU A 123 16.18 -12.16 -1.42
N ALA A 124 16.48 -10.86 -1.36
CA ALA A 124 17.80 -10.35 -1.06
C ALA A 124 18.27 -10.79 0.34
N LEU A 125 17.39 -10.71 1.35
CA LEU A 125 17.73 -11.11 2.72
C LEU A 125 17.87 -12.62 2.89
N ILE A 126 17.07 -13.41 2.18
CA ILE A 126 17.24 -14.87 2.15
C ILE A 126 18.59 -15.24 1.50
N LYS A 127 19.00 -14.54 0.43
CA LYS A 127 20.31 -14.74 -0.20
C LYS A 127 21.47 -14.32 0.72
N LEU A 128 21.32 -13.24 1.47
CA LEU A 128 22.36 -12.70 2.35
C LEU A 128 22.52 -13.45 3.66
N TRP A 129 21.42 -13.83 4.32
CA TRP A 129 21.42 -14.39 5.68
C TRP A 129 21.09 -15.88 5.74
N GLY A 130 20.73 -16.49 4.60
CA GLY A 130 20.30 -17.87 4.52
C GLY A 130 18.94 -18.11 5.21
N HIS A 131 18.41 -19.33 5.05
CA HIS A 131 17.10 -19.70 5.59
C HIS A 131 17.01 -19.69 7.13
N ARG A 132 18.13 -19.56 7.85
CA ARG A 132 18.15 -19.50 9.32
C ARG A 132 17.50 -18.23 9.89
N LYS A 133 17.57 -17.10 9.17
CA LYS A 133 16.99 -15.81 9.61
C LYS A 133 15.68 -15.46 8.88
N ARG A 134 14.96 -16.47 8.42
CA ARG A 134 13.74 -16.31 7.61
C ARG A 134 12.65 -15.47 8.28
N TYR A 135 12.49 -15.59 9.59
CA TYR A 135 11.54 -14.78 10.36
C TYR A 135 11.88 -13.29 10.26
N LEU A 136 13.16 -12.93 10.37
CA LEU A 136 13.61 -11.54 10.21
C LEU A 136 13.36 -11.05 8.79
N ALA A 137 13.56 -11.90 7.77
CA ALA A 137 13.27 -11.55 6.38
C ALA A 137 11.79 -11.22 6.13
N PHE A 138 10.86 -11.89 6.84
CA PHE A 138 9.43 -11.56 6.75
C PHE A 138 9.11 -10.21 7.40
N ILE A 139 9.67 -9.92 8.59
CA ILE A 139 9.47 -8.64 9.27
C ILE A 139 9.96 -7.50 8.38
N THR A 140 11.19 -7.60 7.88
CA THR A 140 11.81 -6.55 7.05
C THR A 140 11.08 -6.36 5.72
N ALA A 141 10.54 -7.43 5.12
CA ALA A 141 9.73 -7.32 3.91
C ALA A 141 8.39 -6.62 4.19
N GLY A 142 7.76 -6.90 5.33
CA GLY A 142 6.55 -6.22 5.79
C GLY A 142 6.78 -4.72 6.03
N VAL A 143 7.84 -4.40 6.78
CA VAL A 143 8.25 -3.01 7.07
C VAL A 143 8.61 -2.27 5.77
N ALA A 144 9.44 -2.87 4.91
CA ALA A 144 9.85 -2.24 3.65
C ALA A 144 8.66 -2.03 2.71
N GLY A 145 7.73 -2.98 2.62
CA GLY A 145 6.50 -2.84 1.85
C GLY A 145 5.63 -1.68 2.35
N SER A 146 5.40 -1.60 3.66
CA SER A 146 4.64 -0.50 4.27
C SER A 146 5.30 0.86 4.05
N LEU A 147 6.60 0.99 4.34
CA LEU A 147 7.36 2.23 4.13
C LEU A 147 7.41 2.66 2.66
N THR A 148 7.50 1.70 1.73
CA THR A 148 7.47 1.97 0.29
C THR A 148 6.17 2.67 -0.09
N ASN A 149 5.03 2.23 0.44
CA ASN A 149 3.74 2.89 0.23
C ASN A 149 3.78 4.33 0.74
N THR A 150 4.10 4.50 2.02
CA THR A 150 4.06 5.81 2.69
C THR A 150 5.01 6.80 2.01
N LEU A 151 6.25 6.40 1.73
CA LEU A 151 7.24 7.28 1.11
C LEU A 151 6.91 7.62 -0.35
N LEU A 152 6.49 6.64 -1.17
CA LEU A 152 6.16 6.91 -2.57
C LEU A 152 4.90 7.75 -2.70
N VAL A 153 3.86 7.47 -1.91
CA VAL A 153 2.65 8.28 -1.90
C VAL A 153 2.98 9.73 -1.63
N MET A 154 3.82 9.99 -0.63
CA MET A 154 4.11 11.37 -0.23
C MET A 154 5.07 12.09 -1.18
N ASN A 155 6.04 11.37 -1.76
CA ASN A 155 6.88 11.92 -2.82
C ASN A 155 6.05 12.25 -4.07
N PHE A 156 5.07 11.41 -4.44
CA PHE A 156 4.18 11.74 -5.54
C PHE A 156 3.25 12.91 -5.24
N ILE A 157 2.76 13.04 -4.00
CA ILE A 157 2.01 14.24 -3.58
C ILE A 157 2.90 15.49 -3.73
N TYR A 158 4.15 15.43 -3.27
CA TYR A 158 5.08 16.55 -3.39
C TYR A 158 5.38 16.91 -4.86
N LEU A 159 5.67 15.93 -5.72
CA LEU A 159 6.00 16.16 -7.13
C LEU A 159 4.81 16.67 -7.96
N PHE A 160 3.62 16.11 -7.75
CA PHE A 160 2.44 16.44 -8.57
C PHE A 160 1.56 17.56 -7.97
N PHE A 161 1.56 17.74 -6.66
CA PHE A 161 0.73 18.74 -5.98
C PHE A 161 1.52 19.87 -5.30
N GLY A 162 2.85 19.79 -5.20
CA GLY A 162 3.67 20.78 -4.49
C GLY A 162 3.46 22.22 -4.95
N GLY A 163 3.43 22.47 -6.27
CA GLY A 163 3.19 23.81 -6.82
C GLY A 163 1.80 24.37 -6.55
N ARG A 164 0.76 23.53 -6.60
CA ARG A 164 -0.65 23.95 -6.54
C ARG A 164 -1.20 24.04 -5.11
N TYR A 165 -0.62 23.28 -4.20
CA TYR A 165 -0.98 23.31 -2.79
C TYR A 165 -0.37 24.53 -2.07
N ALA A 166 0.78 25.02 -2.57
CA ALA A 166 1.42 26.25 -2.11
C ALA A 166 0.62 27.51 -2.48
N GLU A 167 -0.02 27.54 -3.65
CA GLU A 167 -0.93 28.63 -4.06
C GLU A 167 -2.24 28.61 -3.26
N ALA A 168 -2.81 27.42 -3.00
CA ALA A 168 -4.11 27.30 -2.32
C ALA A 168 -4.07 27.52 -0.79
N SER A 169 -2.92 27.29 -0.13
CA SER A 169 -2.81 27.33 1.34
C SER A 169 -2.31 28.66 1.89
N GLY A 170 -1.85 29.60 1.06
CA GLY A 170 -1.30 30.89 1.50
C GLY A 170 -0.10 30.81 2.46
N LYS A 171 0.44 29.61 2.69
CA LYS A 171 1.58 29.33 3.57
C LYS A 171 2.74 28.80 2.73
N ALA A 172 3.93 29.33 3.00
CA ALA A 172 5.15 29.01 2.28
C ALA A 172 5.36 27.50 2.11
N PHE A 173 5.80 27.11 0.91
CA PHE A 173 6.11 25.76 0.42
C PHE A 173 6.77 24.81 1.46
N LYS A 174 7.54 25.37 2.40
CA LYS A 174 8.24 24.68 3.50
C LYS A 174 7.30 24.12 4.59
N GLY A 175 6.16 24.75 4.86
CA GLY A 175 5.20 24.31 5.87
C GLY A 175 4.42 23.05 5.47
N LEU A 176 4.15 22.90 4.17
CA LEU A 176 3.45 21.74 3.63
C LEU A 176 4.28 20.46 3.77
N TYR A 177 5.58 20.54 3.44
CA TYR A 177 6.47 19.40 3.59
C TYR A 177 6.57 18.94 5.05
N MET A 178 6.56 19.87 6.02
CA MET A 178 6.54 19.56 7.45
C MET A 178 5.23 18.88 7.90
N VAL A 179 4.08 19.31 7.37
CA VAL A 179 2.78 18.66 7.66
C VAL A 179 2.74 17.25 7.06
N ILE A 180 3.21 17.09 5.82
CA ILE A 180 3.31 15.79 5.15
C ILE A 180 4.26 14.87 5.93
N LEU A 181 5.45 15.34 6.33
CA LEU A 181 6.38 14.59 7.19
C LEU A 181 5.75 14.20 8.52
N GLY A 182 4.99 15.09 9.16
CA GLY A 182 4.24 14.78 10.37
C GLY A 182 3.27 13.62 10.15
N VAL A 183 2.55 13.62 9.03
CA VAL A 183 1.68 12.51 8.62
C VAL A 183 2.48 11.23 8.36
N ILE A 184 3.67 11.29 7.75
CA ILE A 184 4.54 10.10 7.55
C ILE A 184 4.90 9.50 8.90
N CYS A 185 5.40 10.32 9.83
CA CYS A 185 5.88 9.82 11.11
C CYS A 185 4.73 9.28 11.96
N MET A 186 3.59 9.95 11.99
CA MET A 186 2.45 9.55 12.82
C MET A 186 1.80 8.26 12.32
N ASN A 187 1.78 8.00 11.00
CA ASN A 187 1.04 6.86 10.42
C ASN A 187 1.95 5.77 9.87
N GLY A 188 3.04 6.16 9.22
CA GLY A 188 4.00 5.22 8.65
C GLY A 188 4.68 4.37 9.71
N ILE A 189 4.94 4.90 10.90
CA ILE A 189 5.58 4.12 11.98
C ILE A 189 4.63 3.04 12.52
N PRO A 190 3.39 3.34 12.97
CA PRO A 190 2.46 2.30 13.40
C PRO A 190 2.12 1.29 12.30
N GLU A 191 1.89 1.75 11.07
CA GLU A 191 1.61 0.87 9.93
C GLU A 191 2.78 -0.07 9.65
N ALA A 192 4.03 0.42 9.67
CA ALA A 192 5.19 -0.41 9.42
C ALA A 192 5.41 -1.46 10.50
N ILE A 193 5.17 -1.11 11.78
CA ILE A 193 5.27 -2.04 12.90
C ILE A 193 4.20 -3.14 12.76
N LEU A 194 2.94 -2.76 12.52
CA LEU A 194 1.84 -3.69 12.33
C LEU A 194 2.08 -4.59 11.11
N ALA A 195 2.53 -4.02 10.00
CA ALA A 195 2.85 -4.75 8.78
C ALA A 195 3.97 -5.78 9.01
N GLY A 196 5.03 -5.41 9.74
CA GLY A 196 6.11 -6.33 10.10
C GLY A 196 5.63 -7.52 10.93
N ILE A 197 4.84 -7.26 11.98
CA ILE A 197 4.31 -8.30 12.88
C ILE A 197 3.34 -9.23 12.15
N LEU A 198 2.39 -8.68 11.40
CA LEU A 198 1.37 -9.46 10.72
C LEU A 198 1.95 -10.22 9.51
N THR A 199 2.90 -9.63 8.78
CA THR A 199 3.61 -10.32 7.70
C THR A 199 4.40 -11.51 8.26
N LEU A 200 5.07 -11.34 9.39
CA LEU A 200 5.74 -12.45 10.08
C LEU A 200 4.75 -13.56 10.44
N ALA A 201 3.65 -13.23 11.12
CA ALA A 201 2.66 -14.20 11.58
C ALA A 201 2.04 -14.98 10.41
N LEU A 202 1.59 -14.27 9.37
CA LEU A 202 0.94 -14.88 8.21
C LEU A 202 1.93 -15.65 7.33
N ALA A 203 3.09 -15.07 7.01
CA ALA A 203 4.05 -15.72 6.13
C ALA A 203 4.65 -16.97 6.80
N SER A 204 4.94 -16.93 8.10
CA SER A 204 5.44 -18.11 8.81
C SER A 204 4.39 -19.23 8.90
N ALA A 205 3.12 -18.90 9.17
CA ALA A 205 2.03 -19.87 9.19
C ALA A 205 1.81 -20.51 7.80
N LEU A 206 1.75 -19.69 6.74
CA LEU A 206 1.51 -20.18 5.38
C LEU A 206 2.69 -20.98 4.82
N PHE A 207 3.94 -20.65 5.19
CA PHE A 207 5.08 -21.48 4.80
C PHE A 207 5.09 -22.84 5.49
N LYS A 208 4.55 -22.95 6.72
CA LYS A 208 4.43 -24.23 7.42
C LYS A 208 3.38 -25.15 6.78
N VAL A 209 2.38 -24.58 6.11
CA VAL A 209 1.32 -25.31 5.37
C VAL A 209 1.73 -25.62 3.92
N LYS A 210 2.64 -24.82 3.34
CA LYS A 210 3.15 -25.02 1.98
C LYS A 210 4.26 -26.08 1.89
N GLN A 211 4.94 -26.38 3.00
CA GLN A 211 5.87 -27.51 3.13
C GLN A 211 5.10 -28.80 3.40
#